data_AF-A0A536PNS8-F1
#
_entry.id   AF-A0A536PNS8-F1
#
_cell.length_a   1.000
_cell.length_b   1.000
_cell.length_c   1.000
_cell.angle_alpha   90.00
_cell.angle_beta   90.00
_cell.angle_gamma   90.00
#
_symmetry.space_group_name_H-M   'P 1'
#
loop_
_entity.id
_entity.type
_entity.pdbx_description
1 polymer ?
#
loop_
_entity_poly.entity_id
_entity_poly.type
_entity_poly.pdbx_seq_one_letter_code
_entity_poly.pdbx_strand_id
1 'polypeptide(L)'
;MAIDRSVVEKVAALARIALTPEEVERFTGQLQVVMGAVERLKDVDTKDVSPSASVLPVRNVMREDEVRPGLAADEVFANAPKGGRDGEFFRVQQVLEERP
;
A
#
# COMPACT_ATOMS: atom_id res chain seq x y z
N MET A 1 7.92 -21.38 0.45
CA MET A 1 7.15 -21.20 1.72
C MET A 1 5.69 -21.41 1.36
N ALA A 2 4.94 -22.23 2.11
CA ALA A 2 3.54 -22.47 1.77
C ALA A 2 2.72 -21.20 2.06
N ILE A 3 1.91 -20.77 1.10
CA ILE A 3 0.90 -19.73 1.31
C ILE A 3 -0.35 -20.45 1.79
N ASP A 4 -0.68 -20.28 3.06
CA ASP A 4 -1.91 -20.77 3.65
C ASP A 4 -2.90 -19.63 3.92
N ARG A 5 -4.10 -20.04 4.34
CA ARG A 5 -5.22 -19.15 4.63
C ARG A 5 -4.87 -18.03 5.62
N SER A 6 -4.10 -18.36 6.66
CA SER A 6 -3.70 -17.41 7.70
C SER A 6 -2.74 -16.34 7.17
N VAL A 7 -1.87 -16.72 6.23
CA VAL A 7 -0.96 -15.78 5.56
C VAL A 7 -1.77 -14.80 4.70
N VAL A 8 -2.76 -15.28 3.95
CA VAL A 8 -3.63 -14.42 3.13
C VAL A 8 -4.41 -13.44 3.99
N GLU A 9 -5.02 -13.91 5.07
CA GLU A 9 -5.78 -13.07 6.01
C GLU A 9 -4.88 -12.01 6.66
N LYS A 10 -3.67 -12.39 7.08
CA LYS A 10 -2.69 -11.46 7.66
C LYS A 10 -2.27 -10.37 6.67
N VAL A 11 -1.96 -10.74 5.43
CA VAL A 11 -1.57 -9.78 4.39
C VAL A 11 -2.72 -8.85 4.03
N ALA A 12 -3.95 -9.38 3.96
CA ALA A 12 -5.14 -8.57 3.73
C ALA A 12 -5.36 -7.53 4.84
N ALA A 13 -5.17 -7.92 6.11
CA ALA A 13 -5.24 -7.01 7.24
C ALA A 13 -4.18 -5.89 7.17
N LEU A 14 -2.94 -6.23 6.81
CA LEU A 14 -1.85 -5.26 6.60
C LEU A 14 -2.17 -4.28 5.45
N ALA A 15 -2.80 -4.78 4.39
CA ALA A 15 -3.22 -3.98 3.23
C ALA A 15 -4.56 -3.25 3.43
N ARG A 16 -5.24 -3.42 4.58
CA ARG A 16 -6.59 -2.88 4.87
C ARG A 16 -7.65 -3.33 3.86
N ILE A 17 -7.56 -4.58 3.39
CA ILE A 17 -8.52 -5.20 2.47
C ILE A 17 -9.38 -6.19 3.28
N ALA A 18 -10.69 -5.98 3.29
CA ALA A 18 -11.64 -6.95 3.84
C ALA A 18 -11.93 -7.99 2.76
N LEU A 19 -11.64 -9.27 3.05
CA LEU A 19 -11.86 -10.39 2.14
C LEU A 19 -13.00 -11.27 2.65
N THR A 20 -13.80 -11.81 1.72
CA THR A 20 -14.76 -12.85 2.06
C THR A 20 -14.09 -14.23 2.20
N PRO A 21 -14.71 -15.20 2.89
CA PRO A 21 -14.16 -16.55 3.03
C PRO A 21 -13.85 -17.24 1.69
N GLU A 22 -14.65 -16.97 0.65
CA GLU A 22 -14.49 -17.49 -0.71
C GLU A 22 -13.30 -16.84 -1.41
N GLU A 23 -13.11 -15.53 -1.22
CA GLU A 23 -11.96 -14.80 -1.75
C GLU A 23 -10.65 -15.25 -1.11
N VAL A 24 -10.66 -15.50 0.21
CA VAL A 24 -9.49 -16.03 0.92
C VAL A 24 -9.08 -17.38 0.35
N GLU A 25 -10.02 -18.29 0.11
CA GLU A 25 -9.73 -19.60 -0.49
C GLU A 25 -9.15 -19.45 -1.90
N ARG A 26 -9.81 -18.64 -2.74
CA ARG A 26 -9.36 -18.35 -4.09
C ARG A 26 -7.96 -17.77 -4.12
N PHE A 27 -7.69 -16.76 -3.27
CA PHE A 27 -6.41 -16.06 -3.25
C PHE A 27 -5.30 -16.92 -2.65
N THR A 28 -5.60 -17.85 -1.75
CA THR A 28 -4.61 -18.82 -1.27
C THR A 28 -4.01 -19.61 -2.44
N GLY A 29 -4.85 -20.19 -3.29
CA GLY A 29 -4.39 -20.92 -4.48
C GLY A 29 -3.68 -20.03 -5.50
N GLN A 30 -4.23 -18.85 -5.80
CA GLN A 30 -3.63 -17.93 -6.78
C GLN A 30 -2.26 -17.41 -6.33
N LEU A 31 -2.12 -17.02 -5.06
CA LEU A 31 -0.85 -16.53 -4.52
C LEU A 31 0.18 -17.64 -4.43
N GLN A 32 -0.22 -18.89 -4.18
CA GLN A 32 0.70 -20.03 -4.24
C GLN A 32 1.30 -20.20 -5.64
N VAL A 33 0.51 -20.05 -6.70
CA VAL A 33 1.01 -20.10 -8.09
C VAL A 33 1.98 -18.95 -8.37
N VAL A 34 1.63 -17.72 -7.98
CA VAL A 34 2.49 -16.54 -8.16
C VAL A 34 3.81 -16.71 -7.40
N MET A 35 3.75 -17.20 -6.17
CA MET A 35 4.96 -17.42 -5.39
C MET A 35 5.85 -18.52 -5.96
N GLY A 36 5.27 -19.60 -6.50
CA GLY A 36 6.02 -20.60 -7.25
C GLY A 36 6.74 -20.00 -8.46
N ALA A 37 6.10 -19.07 -9.17
CA ALA A 37 6.73 -18.37 -10.29
C ALA A 37 7.90 -17.47 -9.85
N VAL A 38 7.79 -16.82 -8.69
CA VAL A 38 8.83 -15.96 -8.08
C VAL A 38 10.00 -16.77 -7.54
N GLU A 39 9.77 -18.00 -7.05
CA GLU A 39 10.85 -18.87 -6.55
C GLU A 39 11.92 -19.16 -7.60
N ARG A 40 11.58 -19.14 -8.89
CA ARG A 40 12.54 -19.27 -10.01
C ARG A 40 13.62 -18.17 -10.02
N LEU A 41 13.36 -17.02 -9.40
CA LEU A 41 14.36 -15.94 -9.32
C LEU A 41 15.56 -16.34 -8.44
N LYS A 42 15.43 -17.36 -7.58
CA LYS A 42 16.53 -17.87 -6.74
C LYS A 42 17.62 -18.58 -7.53
N ASP A 43 17.33 -19.00 -8.76
CA ASP A 43 18.29 -19.69 -9.63
C ASP A 43 19.36 -18.72 -10.20
N VAL A 44 19.16 -17.41 -10.04
CA VAL A 44 20.06 -16.37 -10.53
C VAL A 44 20.98 -15.90 -9.41
N ASP A 45 22.29 -16.01 -9.59
CA ASP A 45 23.27 -15.49 -8.63
C ASP A 45 23.30 -13.95 -8.67
N THR A 46 23.11 -13.34 -7.50
CA THR A 46 23.04 -11.88 -7.31
C THR A 46 24.02 -11.38 -6.24
N LYS A 47 24.94 -12.23 -5.76
CA LYS A 47 25.88 -11.90 -4.66
C LYS A 47 26.72 -10.64 -4.93
N ASP A 48 27.12 -10.45 -6.19
CA ASP A 48 28.01 -9.36 -6.60
C ASP A 48 27.27 -8.17 -7.24
N VAL A 49 25.92 -8.17 -7.22
CA VAL A 49 25.10 -7.12 -7.84
C VAL A 49 24.34 -6.35 -6.77
N SER A 50 24.48 -5.03 -6.76
CA SER A 50 23.74 -4.16 -5.85
C SER A 50 22.26 -4.03 -6.26
N PRO A 51 21.32 -3.95 -5.30
CA PRO A 51 19.91 -3.72 -5.61
C PRO A 51 19.69 -2.42 -6.40
N SER A 52 18.79 -2.47 -7.38
CA SER A 52 18.43 -1.30 -8.21
C SER A 52 17.13 -0.67 -7.74
N ALA A 53 17.20 0.46 -7.03
CA ALA A 53 16.02 1.18 -6.53
C ALA A 53 15.44 2.19 -7.54
N SER A 54 16.30 2.82 -8.35
CA SER A 54 15.93 3.76 -9.41
C SER A 54 16.80 3.46 -10.63
N VAL A 55 16.21 3.54 -11.82
CA VAL A 55 16.95 3.42 -13.09
C VAL A 55 17.70 4.69 -13.44
N LEU A 56 17.32 5.82 -12.84
CA LEU A 56 17.96 7.11 -13.05
C LEU A 56 18.99 7.40 -11.96
N PRO A 57 20.20 7.85 -12.31
CA PRO A 57 21.26 8.19 -11.35
C PRO A 57 21.01 9.56 -10.72
N VAL A 58 19.84 9.78 -10.11
CA VAL A 58 19.49 11.02 -9.43
C VAL A 58 20.17 11.09 -8.06
N ARG A 59 20.67 12.27 -7.69
CA ARG A 59 21.26 12.54 -6.39
C ARG A 59 20.82 13.91 -5.92
N ASN A 60 20.51 14.04 -4.63
CA ASN A 60 20.25 15.32 -3.96
C ASN A 60 19.27 16.22 -4.72
N VAL A 61 18.13 15.66 -5.15
CA VAL A 61 17.07 16.43 -5.81
C VAL A 61 16.36 17.26 -4.73
N MET A 62 16.83 18.48 -4.54
CA MET A 62 16.32 19.41 -3.55
C MET A 62 15.33 20.38 -4.17
N ARG A 63 14.48 20.95 -3.32
CA ARG A 63 13.60 22.08 -3.62
C ARG A 63 14.07 23.26 -2.77
N GLU A 64 14.14 24.45 -3.36
CA GLU A 64 14.37 25.69 -2.63
C GLU A 64 13.34 25.90 -1.52
N ASP A 65 13.78 26.47 -0.39
CA ASP A 65 12.93 26.71 0.77
C ASP A 65 12.12 28.01 0.62
N GLU A 66 11.23 28.00 -0.37
CA GLU A 66 10.33 29.12 -0.67
C GLU A 66 8.89 28.77 -0.33
N VAL A 67 8.17 29.75 0.23
CA VAL A 67 6.73 29.64 0.51
C VAL A 67 5.97 29.69 -0.81
N ARG A 68 5.05 28.74 -0.99
CA ARG A 68 4.13 28.70 -2.14
C ARG A 68 2.69 28.74 -1.63
N PRO A 69 1.78 29.42 -2.35
CA PRO A 69 0.38 29.41 -1.96
C PRO A 69 -0.16 27.97 -1.96
N GLY A 70 -0.89 27.62 -0.90
CA GLY A 70 -1.64 26.37 -0.85
C GLY A 70 -2.86 26.40 -1.77
N LEU A 71 -3.51 25.25 -1.92
CA LEU A 71 -4.79 25.16 -2.62
C LEU A 71 -5.90 25.87 -1.83
N ALA A 72 -6.91 26.41 -2.53
CA ALA A 72 -8.09 26.93 -1.85
C ALA A 72 -8.82 25.79 -1.13
N ALA A 73 -9.47 26.08 0.01
CA ALA A 73 -10.14 25.05 0.80
C ALA A 73 -11.14 24.23 -0.03
N ASP A 74 -11.91 24.89 -0.89
CA ASP A 74 -12.89 24.21 -1.74
C ASP A 74 -12.23 23.26 -2.77
N GLU A 75 -11.02 23.57 -3.25
CA GLU A 75 -10.25 22.69 -4.11
C GLU A 75 -9.72 21.47 -3.35
N VAL A 76 -9.27 21.67 -2.09
CA VAL A 76 -8.81 20.58 -1.20
C VAL A 76 -9.94 19.58 -0.94
N PHE A 77 -11.16 20.06 -0.73
CA PHE A 77 -12.32 19.23 -0.42
C PHE A 77 -13.11 18.75 -1.65
N ALA A 78 -12.72 19.14 -2.87
CA ALA A 78 -13.47 18.82 -4.10
C ALA A 78 -13.72 17.32 -4.29
N ASN A 79 -12.80 16.47 -3.83
CA ASN A 79 -12.89 15.01 -3.92
C ASN A 79 -13.18 14.33 -2.58
N ALA A 80 -13.50 15.09 -1.53
CA ALA A 80 -13.90 14.49 -0.26
C ALA A 80 -15.19 13.67 -0.44
N PRO A 81 -15.35 12.52 0.23
CA PRO A 81 -16.62 11.80 0.24
C PRO A 81 -17.79 12.70 0.64
N LYS A 82 -18.99 12.41 0.15
CA LYS A 82 -20.20 13.21 0.50
C LYS A 82 -20.39 13.21 2.02
N GLY A 83 -20.41 14.40 2.62
CA GLY A 83 -20.48 14.57 4.08
C GLY A 83 -19.15 14.35 4.82
N GLY A 84 -18.05 14.15 4.08
CA GLY A 84 -16.68 14.01 4.57
C GLY A 84 -15.97 15.34 4.86
N ARG A 85 -16.70 16.46 4.86
CA ARG A 85 -16.22 17.79 5.28
C ARG A 85 -17.05 18.27 6.46
N ASP A 86 -16.39 18.79 7.48
CA ASP A 86 -16.97 19.45 8.64
C ASP A 86 -16.28 20.79 8.85
N GLY A 87 -16.87 21.87 8.32
CA GLY A 87 -16.21 23.17 8.26
C GLY A 87 -14.88 23.10 7.51
N GLU A 88 -13.77 23.27 8.24
CA GLU A 88 -12.40 23.23 7.72
C GLU A 88 -11.71 21.87 7.89
N PHE A 89 -12.43 20.84 8.35
CA PHE A 89 -11.87 19.53 8.67
C PHE A 89 -12.39 18.43 7.75
N PHE A 90 -11.57 17.40 7.54
CA PHE A 90 -12.04 16.12 7.02
C PHE A 90 -12.79 15.36 8.11
N ARG A 91 -14.03 14.97 7.82
CA ARG A 91 -14.83 14.14 8.72
C ARG A 91 -14.52 12.67 8.47
N VAL A 92 -14.04 11.99 9.50
CA VAL A 92 -13.76 10.54 9.53
C VAL A 92 -14.36 9.92 10.78
N GLN A 93 -14.43 8.58 10.82
CA GLN A 93 -14.74 7.89 12.06
C GLN A 93 -13.61 8.13 13.08
N GLN A 94 -13.98 8.35 14.32
CA GLN A 94 -13.02 8.55 15.40
C GLN A 94 -12.10 7.32 15.53
N VAL A 95 -10.80 7.55 15.70
CA VAL A 95 -9.85 6.49 16.02
C VAL A 95 -10.06 6.10 17.49
N LEU A 96 -10.48 4.86 17.70
CA LEU A 96 -10.58 4.24 19.02
C LEU A 96 -9.44 3.22 19.14
N GLU A 97 -8.85 3.06 20.31
CA GLU A 97 -7.89 1.97 20.55
C GLU A 97 -8.58 0.61 20.33
N GLU A 98 -7.95 -0.20 19.49
CA GLU A 98 -8.29 -1.51 18.91
C GLU A 98 -9.74 -2.03 19.05
N ARG A 99 -10.40 -2.16 17.89
CA ARG A 99 -11.43 -3.20 17.71
C ARG A 99 -10.73 -4.56 17.66
N PRO A 100 -11.16 -5.56 18.45
CA PRO A 100 -10.67 -6.93 18.33
C PRO A 100 -10.95 -7.52 16.94
#